data_AF-A0A3B9MAI1-F1
#
_entry.id   AF-A0A3B9MAI1-F1
#
_cell.length_a   1.000
_cell.length_b   1.000
_cell.length_c   1.000
_cell.angle_alpha   90.00
_cell.angle_beta   90.00
_cell.angle_gamma   90.00
#
_symmetry.space_group_name_H-M   'P 1'
#
loop_
_entity.id
_entity.type
_entity.pdbx_description
1 polymer ?
#
loop_
_entity_poly.entity_id
_entity_poly.type
_entity_poly.pdbx_seq_one_letter_code
_entity_poly.pdbx_strand_id
1 'polypeptide(L)'
;MSRVAAAFWNPIVAKEYRSRMRTWRSPLAMMVYVVLIAGLGYAMFSSMARSNSGFAGSVPNYGQTLFKYLVIFQMVLITLVTPALTAGAISSERERQTIDLLFVTRIPPFSIIWGKLLASMSFVVLLLLLSVPIFSLVFLFGGIELDQVLYSFLVTIVAALALGLIGIA
;
A
#
# COMPACT_ATOMS: atom_id res chain seq x y z
N MET A 1 -25.53 18.79 2.09
CA MET A 1 -24.58 17.74 1.62
C MET A 1 -23.29 17.91 2.42
N SER A 2 -22.90 16.91 3.20
CA SER A 2 -21.87 17.04 4.24
C SER A 2 -20.50 17.40 3.65
N ARG A 3 -19.78 18.31 4.31
CA ARG A 3 -18.44 18.79 3.90
C ARG A 3 -17.43 17.65 3.68
N VAL A 4 -17.66 16.50 4.33
CA VAL A 4 -16.88 15.26 4.16
C VAL A 4 -17.16 14.59 2.81
N ALA A 5 -18.42 14.50 2.38
CA ALA A 5 -18.77 13.96 1.06
C ALA A 5 -18.25 14.84 -0.09
N ALA A 6 -18.17 16.16 0.11
CA ALA A 6 -17.54 17.07 -0.86
C ALA A 6 -16.01 16.90 -0.94
N ALA A 7 -15.35 16.45 0.13
CA ALA A 7 -13.92 16.14 0.13
C ALA A 7 -13.62 14.82 -0.62
N PHE A 8 -14.48 13.81 -0.50
CA PHE A 8 -14.40 12.58 -1.31
C PHE A 8 -14.86 12.80 -2.76
N TRP A 9 -15.84 13.68 -2.99
CA TRP A 9 -16.29 14.10 -4.32
C TRP A 9 -15.51 15.32 -4.83
N ASN A 10 -14.22 15.35 -4.55
CA ASN A 10 -13.34 16.36 -5.09
C ASN A 10 -13.00 15.97 -6.55
N PRO A 11 -13.30 16.83 -7.55
CA PRO A 11 -12.99 16.54 -8.96
C PRO A 11 -11.51 16.21 -9.20
N ILE A 12 -10.61 16.64 -8.31
CA ILE A 12 -9.18 16.30 -8.32
C ILE A 12 -8.98 14.79 -8.13
N VAL A 13 -9.61 14.17 -7.12
CA VAL A 13 -9.48 12.73 -6.83
C VAL A 13 -10.01 11.90 -8.01
N ALA A 14 -11.15 12.29 -8.57
CA ALA A 14 -11.72 11.62 -9.74
C ALA A 14 -10.81 11.75 -10.98
N LYS A 15 -10.19 12.91 -11.19
CA LYS A 15 -9.24 13.16 -12.29
C LYS A 15 -7.96 12.33 -12.11
N GLU A 16 -7.47 12.21 -10.88
CA GLU A 16 -6.24 11.48 -10.55
C GLU A 16 -6.44 9.96 -10.63
N TYR A 17 -7.59 9.45 -10.15
CA TYR A 17 -7.97 8.05 -10.31
C TYR A 17 -8.07 7.68 -11.79
N ARG A 18 -8.74 8.52 -12.59
CA ARG A 18 -8.89 8.32 -14.04
C ARG A 18 -7.55 8.44 -14.78
N SER A 19 -6.66 9.34 -14.36
CA SER A 19 -5.31 9.50 -14.93
C SER A 19 -4.40 8.31 -14.63
N ARG A 20 -4.46 7.77 -13.40
CA ARG A 20 -3.67 6.61 -12.99
C ARG A 20 -4.15 5.32 -13.67
N MET A 21 -5.45 5.15 -13.86
CA MET A 21 -6.01 4.00 -14.58
C MET A 21 -5.75 4.01 -16.09
N ARG A 22 -5.49 5.18 -16.69
CA ARG A 22 -5.24 5.29 -18.14
C ARG A 22 -3.83 4.93 -18.57
N THR A 23 -2.93 4.67 -17.62
CA THR A 23 -1.50 4.44 -17.89
C THR A 23 -1.10 3.03 -17.49
N TRP A 24 -0.46 2.28 -18.39
CA TRP A 24 -0.02 0.88 -18.18
C TRP A 24 0.87 0.67 -16.94
N ARG A 25 1.46 1.75 -16.41
CA ARG A 25 2.33 1.74 -15.24
C ARG A 25 1.60 1.36 -13.94
N SER A 26 0.32 1.70 -13.79
CA SER A 26 -0.47 1.40 -12.58
C SER A 26 -0.74 -0.10 -12.40
N PRO A 27 -1.33 -0.82 -13.38
CA PRO A 27 -1.51 -2.27 -13.26
C PRO A 27 -0.18 -3.02 -13.20
N LEU A 28 0.88 -2.54 -13.86
CA LEU A 28 2.20 -3.15 -13.78
C LEU A 28 2.79 -3.03 -12.36
N ALA A 29 2.66 -1.88 -11.70
CA ALA A 29 3.08 -1.72 -10.32
C ALA A 29 2.31 -2.63 -9.35
N MET A 30 0.98 -2.77 -9.54
CA MET A 30 0.17 -3.72 -8.76
C MET A 30 0.60 -5.17 -8.99
N MET A 31 0.84 -5.56 -10.24
CA MET A 31 1.31 -6.90 -10.60
C MET A 31 2.67 -7.20 -9.97
N VAL A 32 3.64 -6.28 -10.08
CA VAL A 32 4.97 -6.43 -9.48
C VAL A 32 4.85 -6.57 -7.96
N TYR A 33 4.04 -5.74 -7.30
CA TYR A 33 3.83 -5.83 -5.86
C TYR A 33 3.27 -7.20 -5.44
N VAL A 34 2.23 -7.68 -6.12
CA VAL A 34 1.62 -9.00 -5.83
C VAL A 34 2.62 -10.12 -6.07
N VAL A 35 3.36 -10.07 -7.17
CA VAL A 35 4.39 -11.07 -7.50
C VAL A 35 5.52 -11.08 -6.46
N LEU A 36 5.95 -9.92 -5.96
CA LEU A 36 6.98 -9.83 -4.93
C LEU A 36 6.50 -10.45 -3.61
N ILE A 37 5.29 -10.12 -3.16
CA ILE A 37 4.74 -10.70 -1.91
C ILE A 37 4.50 -12.20 -2.07
N ALA A 38 3.86 -12.63 -3.15
CA ALA A 38 3.59 -14.05 -3.40
C ALA A 38 4.88 -14.85 -3.59
N GLY A 39 5.84 -14.30 -4.34
CA GLY A 39 7.14 -14.92 -4.58
C GLY A 39 7.96 -15.08 -3.30
N LEU A 40 7.97 -14.08 -2.42
CA LEU A 40 8.66 -14.17 -1.14
C LEU A 40 7.94 -15.13 -0.19
N GLY A 41 6.60 -15.12 -0.15
CA GLY A 41 5.81 -16.10 0.58
C GLY A 41 6.13 -17.54 0.16
N TYR A 42 6.21 -17.79 -1.15
CA TYR A 42 6.60 -19.09 -1.70
C TYR A 42 8.06 -19.46 -1.40
N ALA A 43 8.99 -18.51 -1.52
CA ALA A 43 10.40 -18.74 -1.22
C ALA A 43 10.61 -19.11 0.26
N MET A 44 9.93 -18.43 1.19
CA MET A 44 10.00 -18.74 2.61
C MET A 44 9.35 -20.09 2.94
N PHE A 45 8.19 -20.38 2.33
CA PHE A 45 7.52 -21.67 2.49
C PHE A 45 8.40 -22.84 2.00
N SER A 46 8.99 -22.72 0.81
CA SER A 46 9.87 -23.75 0.25
C SER A 46 11.18 -23.91 1.02
N SER A 47 11.74 -22.82 1.56
CA SER A 47 12.91 -22.88 2.46
C SER A 47 12.58 -23.69 3.72
N MET A 48 11.46 -23.37 4.38
CA MET A 48 11.06 -24.06 5.61
C MET A 48 10.70 -25.53 5.35
N ALA A 49 10.04 -25.83 4.24
CA ALA A 49 9.71 -27.20 3.84
C ALA A 49 10.99 -28.05 3.62
N ARG A 50 12.08 -27.46 3.10
CA ARG A 50 13.36 -28.14 2.93
C ARG A 50 14.11 -28.33 4.25
N SER A 51 14.08 -27.33 5.13
CA SER A 51 14.76 -27.36 6.43
C SER A 51 14.20 -28.41 7.39
N ASN A 52 12.93 -28.81 7.23
CA ASN A 52 12.27 -29.78 8.11
C ASN A 52 12.54 -31.27 7.74
N SER A 53 13.50 -31.53 6.85
CA SER A 53 13.94 -32.90 6.50
C SER A 53 14.87 -33.54 7.55
N GLY A 54 15.16 -32.83 8.65
CA GLY A 54 15.93 -33.31 9.79
C GLY A 54 15.06 -33.71 10.99
N PHE A 55 15.37 -34.87 11.58
CA PHE A 55 14.76 -35.51 12.74
C PHE A 55 14.77 -34.66 14.04
N ALA A 56 14.04 -33.54 14.09
CA ALA A 56 13.90 -32.71 15.30
C ALA A 56 12.41 -32.47 15.62
N GLY A 57 11.93 -33.06 16.71
CA GLY A 57 10.53 -33.10 17.15
C GLY A 57 9.95 -31.78 17.68
N SER A 58 10.28 -30.65 17.07
CA SER A 58 9.58 -29.37 17.32
C SER A 58 8.50 -29.19 16.27
N VAL A 59 7.22 -29.14 16.66
CA VAL A 59 6.11 -28.77 15.76
C VAL A 59 6.33 -27.32 15.33
N PRO A 60 6.72 -27.03 14.08
CA PRO A 60 7.06 -25.66 13.72
C PRO A 60 5.77 -24.82 13.60
N ASN A 61 5.75 -23.66 14.24
CA ASN A 61 4.70 -22.66 14.04
C ASN A 61 4.89 -21.97 12.67
N TYR A 62 4.60 -22.71 11.60
CA TYR A 62 4.78 -22.28 10.21
C TYR A 62 4.00 -20.99 9.92
N GLY A 63 2.73 -20.92 10.34
CA GLY A 63 1.89 -19.75 10.09
C GLY A 63 2.44 -18.47 10.73
N GLN A 64 2.79 -18.50 12.03
CA GLN A 64 3.35 -17.32 12.71
C GLN A 64 4.64 -16.82 12.08
N THR A 65 5.51 -17.75 11.68
CA THR A 65 6.81 -17.40 11.09
C THR A 65 6.61 -16.76 9.71
N LEU A 66 5.80 -17.38 8.85
CA LEU A 66 5.48 -16.84 7.52
C LEU A 66 4.78 -15.49 7.62
N PHE A 67 3.83 -15.35 8.55
CA PHE A 67 3.12 -14.09 8.78
C PHE A 67 4.05 -12.96 9.16
N LYS A 68 4.96 -13.18 10.12
CA LYS A 68 5.95 -12.15 10.54
C LYS A 68 6.79 -11.67 9.36
N TYR A 69 7.33 -12.58 8.55
CA TYR A 69 8.13 -12.21 7.39
C TYR A 69 7.31 -11.45 6.34
N LEU A 70 6.08 -11.90 6.06
CA LEU A 70 5.20 -11.21 5.12
C LEU A 70 4.81 -9.80 5.59
N VAL A 71 4.50 -9.62 6.88
CA VAL A 71 4.17 -8.31 7.44
C VAL A 71 5.37 -7.36 7.32
N ILE A 72 6.57 -7.80 7.72
CA ILE A 72 7.78 -6.98 7.62
C ILE A 72 8.03 -6.59 6.17
N PHE A 73 7.93 -7.54 5.24
CA PHE A 73 8.17 -7.27 3.83
C PHE A 73 7.12 -6.35 3.23
N GLN A 74 5.84 -6.57 3.53
CA GLN A 74 4.75 -5.66 3.14
C GLN A 74 5.00 -4.25 3.65
N MET A 75 5.42 -4.10 4.90
CA MET A 75 5.70 -2.80 5.51
C MET A 75 6.88 -2.09 4.83
N VAL A 76 7.95 -2.81 4.50
CA VAL A 76 9.09 -2.27 3.73
C VAL A 76 8.65 -1.81 2.34
N LEU A 77 7.90 -2.64 1.60
CA LEU A 77 7.42 -2.27 0.27
C LEU A 77 6.54 -1.03 0.31
N ILE A 78 5.58 -0.95 1.23
CA ILE A 78 4.68 0.20 1.35
C ILE A 78 5.44 1.44 1.81
N THR A 79 6.40 1.30 2.72
CA THR A 79 7.26 2.40 3.16
C THR A 79 8.05 3.03 2.01
N LEU A 80 8.50 2.23 1.04
CA LEU A 80 9.21 2.72 -0.14
C LEU A 80 8.26 3.29 -1.21
N VAL A 81 7.13 2.61 -1.44
CA VAL A 81 6.17 2.99 -2.48
C VAL A 81 5.43 4.27 -2.12
N THR A 82 5.06 4.46 -0.85
CA THR A 82 4.25 5.60 -0.41
C THR A 82 4.87 6.97 -0.73
N PRO A 83 6.11 7.29 -0.30
CA PRO A 83 6.75 8.57 -0.62
C PRO A 83 7.02 8.71 -2.13
N ALA A 84 7.30 7.62 -2.84
CA ALA A 84 7.45 7.65 -4.30
C ALA A 84 6.15 8.06 -5.01
N LEU A 85 5.00 7.59 -4.51
CA LEU A 85 3.68 7.94 -5.05
C LEU A 85 3.27 9.38 -4.71
N THR A 86 3.57 9.86 -3.49
CA THR A 86 3.23 11.23 -3.08
C THR A 86 4.14 12.26 -3.73
N ALA A 87 5.46 12.03 -3.72
CA ALA A 87 6.42 12.91 -4.39
C ALA A 87 6.19 12.92 -5.90
N GLY A 88 5.86 11.78 -6.51
CA GLY A 88 5.50 11.70 -7.92
C GLY A 88 4.25 12.50 -8.28
N ALA A 89 3.25 12.56 -7.40
CA ALA A 89 2.04 13.37 -7.60
C ALA A 89 2.32 14.88 -7.58
N ILE A 90 3.36 15.32 -6.86
CA ILE A 90 3.79 16.73 -6.84
C ILE A 90 4.70 17.02 -8.03
N SER A 91 5.72 16.18 -8.25
CA SER A 91 6.69 16.35 -9.33
C SER A 91 6.02 16.32 -10.70
N SER A 92 5.02 15.47 -10.91
CA SER A 92 4.30 15.39 -12.20
C SER A 92 3.46 16.63 -12.48
N GLU A 93 3.03 17.40 -11.47
CA GLU A 93 2.39 18.70 -11.68
C GLU A 93 3.40 19.80 -11.95
N ARG A 94 4.59 19.72 -11.33
CA ARG A 94 5.70 20.65 -11.59
C ARG A 94 6.19 20.54 -13.03
N GLU A 95 6.36 19.31 -13.51
CA GLU A 95 6.80 19.00 -14.88
C GLU A 95 5.78 19.46 -15.94
N ARG A 96 4.48 19.45 -15.60
CA ARG A 96 3.40 19.92 -16.47
C ARG A 96 3.17 21.44 -16.40
N GLN A 97 3.93 22.17 -15.59
CA GLN A 97 3.77 23.61 -15.31
C GLN A 97 2.35 24.00 -14.89
N THR A 98 1.57 23.08 -14.34
CA THR A 98 0.18 23.33 -13.91
C THR A 98 0.08 23.83 -12.49
N ILE A 99 1.19 23.87 -11.74
CA ILE A 99 1.24 24.36 -10.36
C ILE A 99 0.79 25.83 -10.32
N ASP A 100 1.34 26.67 -11.20
CA ASP A 100 1.00 28.10 -11.24
C ASP A 100 -0.46 28.30 -11.64
N LEU A 101 -0.99 27.49 -12.57
CA LEU A 101 -2.39 27.52 -12.96
C LEU A 101 -3.32 27.11 -11.80
N LEU A 102 -2.92 26.14 -10.97
CA LEU A 102 -3.66 25.72 -9.78
C LEU A 102 -3.75 26.83 -8.74
N PHE A 103 -2.70 27.63 -8.56
CA PHE A 103 -2.71 28.77 -7.63
C PHE A 103 -3.57 29.96 -8.08
N VAL A 104 -3.87 30.06 -9.39
CA VAL A 104 -4.82 31.07 -9.90
C VAL A 104 -6.28 30.62 -9.75
N THR A 105 -6.54 29.33 -9.54
CA THR A 105 -7.90 28.82 -9.34
C THR A 105 -8.43 29.11 -7.92
N ARG A 106 -9.75 29.27 -7.79
CA ARG A 106 -10.47 29.55 -6.52
C ARG A 106 -10.45 28.41 -5.49
N ILE A 107 -9.60 27.39 -5.67
CA ILE A 107 -9.53 26.21 -4.81
C ILE A 107 -8.54 26.50 -3.67
N PRO A 108 -8.91 26.30 -2.39
CA PRO A 108 -8.00 26.53 -1.28
C PRO A 108 -6.82 25.54 -1.32
N PRO A 109 -5.58 25.99 -1.01
CA PRO A 109 -4.37 25.17 -1.11
C PRO A 109 -4.42 23.90 -0.25
N PHE A 110 -5.08 23.98 0.92
CA PHE A 110 -5.31 22.83 1.80
C PHE A 110 -6.13 21.72 1.12
N SER A 111 -7.12 22.08 0.28
CA SER A 111 -7.94 21.10 -0.45
C SER A 111 -7.15 20.35 -1.54
N ILE A 112 -6.07 20.96 -2.05
CA ILE A 112 -5.20 20.35 -3.06
C ILE A 112 -4.33 19.30 -2.39
N ILE A 113 -3.70 19.65 -1.25
CA ILE A 113 -2.88 18.76 -0.44
C ILE A 113 -3.67 17.51 -0.02
N TRP A 114 -4.87 17.70 0.55
CA TRP A 114 -5.73 16.59 0.96
C TRP A 114 -6.20 15.73 -0.21
N GLY A 115 -6.51 16.34 -1.36
CA GLY A 115 -6.90 15.61 -2.56
C GLY A 115 -5.81 14.65 -3.03
N LYS A 116 -4.55 15.12 -3.08
CA LYS A 116 -3.39 14.30 -3.46
C LYS A 116 -3.05 13.23 -2.44
N LEU A 117 -3.12 13.57 -1.15
CA LEU A 117 -2.91 12.60 -0.08
C LEU A 117 -3.99 11.50 -0.13
N LEU A 118 -5.27 11.85 -0.33
CA LEU A 118 -6.33 10.87 -0.50
C LEU A 118 -6.13 10.00 -1.76
N ALA A 119 -5.70 10.58 -2.88
CA ALA A 119 -5.47 9.83 -4.11
C ALA A 119 -4.31 8.82 -3.97
N SER A 120 -3.22 9.21 -3.30
CA SER A 120 -2.09 8.32 -3.00
C SER A 120 -2.44 7.25 -1.96
N MET A 121 -3.14 7.62 -0.88
CA MET A 121 -3.60 6.66 0.14
C MET A 121 -4.59 5.65 -0.41
N SER A 122 -5.48 6.06 -1.32
CA SER A 122 -6.40 5.13 -2.00
C SER A 122 -5.65 4.04 -2.76
N PHE A 123 -4.48 4.36 -3.33
CA PHE A 123 -3.63 3.37 -3.98
C PHE A 123 -2.95 2.43 -2.97
N VAL A 124 -2.47 2.95 -1.84
CA VAL A 124 -1.92 2.11 -0.75
C VAL A 124 -2.99 1.14 -0.24
N VAL A 125 -4.22 1.61 -0.03
CA VAL A 125 -5.35 0.77 0.37
C VAL A 125 -5.63 -0.30 -0.70
N LEU A 126 -5.59 0.03 -1.98
CA LEU A 126 -5.71 -0.97 -3.05
C LEU A 126 -4.59 -2.04 -2.99
N LEU A 127 -3.34 -1.65 -2.75
CA LEU A 127 -2.24 -2.61 -2.56
C LEU A 127 -2.46 -3.51 -1.35
N LEU A 128 -2.99 -2.97 -0.25
CA LEU A 128 -3.36 -3.76 0.93
C LEU A 128 -4.50 -4.74 0.62
N LEU A 129 -5.55 -4.30 -0.10
CA LEU A 129 -6.61 -5.22 -0.54
C LEU A 129 -6.07 -6.36 -1.41
N LEU A 130 -5.09 -6.08 -2.27
CA LEU A 130 -4.45 -7.09 -3.10
C LEU A 130 -3.60 -8.09 -2.30
N SER A 131 -3.09 -7.72 -1.11
CA SER A 131 -2.35 -8.66 -0.26
C SER A 131 -3.26 -9.55 0.59
N VAL A 132 -4.53 -9.17 0.83
CA VAL A 132 -5.52 -9.96 1.58
C VAL A 132 -5.60 -11.43 1.15
N PRO A 133 -5.74 -11.80 -0.14
CA PRO A 133 -5.81 -13.21 -0.53
C PRO A 133 -4.53 -13.99 -0.17
N ILE A 134 -3.36 -13.35 -0.22
CA ILE A 134 -2.08 -13.98 0.15
C ILE A 134 -2.03 -14.20 1.66
N PHE A 135 -2.42 -13.20 2.45
CA PHE A 135 -2.50 -13.33 3.92
C PHE A 135 -3.53 -14.39 4.35
N SER A 136 -4.64 -14.53 3.62
CA SER A 136 -5.64 -15.57 3.83
C SER A 136 -5.05 -16.99 3.66
N LEU A 137 -4.18 -17.20 2.67
CA LEU A 137 -3.47 -18.48 2.51
C LEU A 137 -2.55 -18.78 3.70
N VAL A 138 -1.90 -17.76 4.27
CA VAL A 138 -1.04 -17.95 5.46
C VAL A 138 -1.86 -18.22 6.71
N PHE A 139 -3.05 -17.60 6.83
CA PHE A 139 -4.00 -17.86 7.92
C PHE A 139 -4.45 -19.33 7.96
N LEU A 140 -4.56 -20.00 6.81
CA LEU A 140 -4.94 -21.41 6.72
C LEU A 140 -3.93 -22.37 7.41
N PHE A 141 -2.65 -22.01 7.47
CA PHE A 141 -1.63 -22.80 8.16
C PHE A 141 -1.72 -22.74 9.70
N GLY A 142 -2.61 -21.90 10.23
CA GLY A 142 -2.89 -21.81 11.67
C GLY A 142 -1.82 -21.06 12.47
N GLY A 143 -2.15 -20.77 13.73
CA GLY A 143 -1.25 -20.10 14.68
C GLY A 143 -1.29 -18.57 14.64
N ILE A 144 -2.15 -17.95 13.84
CA ILE A 144 -2.30 -16.50 13.73
C ILE A 144 -3.72 -16.13 14.17
N GLU A 145 -3.84 -15.12 15.04
CA GLU A 145 -5.12 -14.55 15.43
C GLU A 145 -5.54 -13.45 14.46
N LEU A 146 -6.84 -13.31 14.21
CA LEU A 146 -7.38 -12.29 13.30
C LEU A 146 -6.99 -10.86 13.75
N ASP A 147 -6.90 -10.66 15.06
CA ASP A 147 -6.49 -9.39 15.66
C ASP A 147 -5.09 -8.99 15.23
N GLN A 148 -4.14 -9.94 15.15
CA GLN A 148 -2.77 -9.68 14.71
C GLN A 148 -2.73 -9.22 13.25
N VAL A 149 -3.57 -9.81 12.40
CA VAL A 149 -3.72 -9.37 11.00
C VAL A 149 -4.26 -7.94 10.99
N LEU A 150 -5.35 -7.65 11.71
CA LEU A 150 -5.92 -6.31 11.77
C LEU A 150 -4.91 -5.25 12.24
N TYR A 151 -4.17 -5.54 13.32
CA TYR A 151 -3.14 -4.64 13.83
C TYR A 151 -2.03 -4.40 12.80
N SER A 152 -1.57 -5.43 12.09
CA SER A 152 -0.52 -5.27 11.07
C SER A 152 -0.96 -4.35 9.91
N PHE A 153 -2.21 -4.49 9.46
CA PHE A 153 -2.76 -3.64 8.41
C PHE A 153 -2.93 -2.19 8.92
N LEU A 154 -3.44 -2.02 10.15
CA LEU A 154 -3.64 -0.70 10.74
C LEU A 154 -2.30 0.04 10.90
N VAL A 155 -1.29 -0.62 11.45
CA VAL A 155 0.07 -0.06 11.59
C VAL A 155 0.64 0.32 10.24
N THR A 156 0.44 -0.50 9.21
CA THR A 156 0.92 -0.22 7.85
C THR A 156 0.23 1.01 7.25
N ILE A 157 -1.08 1.18 7.46
CA ILE A 157 -1.83 2.36 7.01
C ILE A 157 -1.34 3.62 7.72
N VAL A 158 -1.14 3.56 9.03
CA VAL A 158 -0.65 4.71 9.82
C VAL A 158 0.77 5.09 9.39
N ALA A 159 1.65 4.11 9.18
CA ALA A 159 3.00 4.35 8.67
C ALA A 159 2.96 4.99 7.27
N ALA A 160 2.11 4.49 6.37
CA ALA A 160 1.91 5.07 5.06
C ALA A 160 1.39 6.51 5.14
N LEU A 161 0.44 6.81 6.03
CA LEU A 161 -0.05 8.18 6.23
C LEU A 161 1.05 9.12 6.70
N ALA A 162 1.86 8.70 7.68
CA ALA A 162 2.97 9.50 8.19
C ALA A 162 4.00 9.79 7.08
N LEU A 163 4.39 8.77 6.32
CA LEU A 163 5.32 8.91 5.19
C LEU A 163 4.73 9.72 4.03
N GLY A 164 3.44 9.58 3.79
CA GLY A 164 2.73 10.33 2.76
C GLY A 164 2.66 11.82 3.09
N LEU A 165 2.49 12.18 4.36
CA LEU A 165 2.60 13.57 4.82
C LEU A 165 4.02 14.11 4.63
N ILE A 166 5.04 13.33 5.02
CA ILE A 166 6.45 13.71 4.83
C ILE A 166 6.79 13.87 3.35
N GLY A 167 6.29 13.00 2.48
CA GLY A 167 6.55 13.08 1.04
C GLY A 167 5.78 14.18 0.31
N ILE A 168 4.87 14.89 0.99
CA ILE A 168 4.16 16.06 0.47
C ILE A 168 4.77 17.37 0.97
N ALA A 169 5.34 17.37 2.18
CA ALA A 169 6.01 18.51 2.79
C ALA A 169 7.31 18.86 2.06
#